data_AF-A0A2V2ZPJ6-F1
#
_entry.id   AF-A0A2V2ZPJ6-F1
#
_cell.length_a   1.000
_cell.length_b   1.000
_cell.length_c   1.000
_cell.angle_alpha   90.00
_cell.angle_beta   90.00
_cell.angle_gamma   90.00
#
_symmetry.space_group_name_H-M   'P 1'
#
loop_
_entity.id
_entity.type
_entity.pdbx_description
1 polymer ?
#
loop_
_entity_poly.entity_id
_entity_poly.type
_entity_poly.pdbx_seq_one_letter_code
_entity_poly.pdbx_strand_id
1 'polypeptide(L)'
;MMYYLFPILFGFFYSFNRKRFKIDDKIKNIIEKFCIYFSVIIFCGGYMTGSDWVSYEIIYNDFNIEAFSKIDKEPAFYLLILLFKFLGFSFFFFLIIMKILVFFIIVRFLKKYSQDRFLLSFSVFLCTNALFIFVDNPLRYMIALGIVVLALDFLIRRKFAYFIILVLLASMFHISSIIVIIAYFFRIQKLSNLKIFFIYLILTIAWTPKNIINIIETFPAWLNFLIGSYYRRFIEEQNNSYFSIGWFFTHFLFLFILFNRKKIISSSSFGVTVFNMSILYFFLVATVGLIPTFFRVPIYFAAFLYLALAVSLDDLFAKNILIKLFFVLYMILANVKNIYSTYVYIPYSSYFIHLFKIDLPYEYRIQYNKNEYFKRTGEAPPEYIPSE
;
A
#
# COMPACT_ATOMS: atom_id res chain seq x y z
N MET A 1 -0.53 -0.83 19.48
CA MET A 1 0.77 -0.99 18.80
C MET A 1 1.19 -2.45 18.68
N MET A 2 1.35 -3.21 19.78
CA MET A 2 1.81 -4.61 19.71
C MET A 2 0.98 -5.51 18.80
N TYR A 3 -0.34 -5.30 18.74
CA TYR A 3 -1.24 -6.03 17.84
C TYR A 3 -0.80 -6.00 16.37
N TYR A 4 -0.39 -4.84 15.85
CA TYR A 4 0.08 -4.68 14.47
C TYR A 4 1.45 -5.34 14.24
N LEU A 5 2.34 -5.28 15.24
CA LEU A 5 3.72 -5.75 15.11
C LEU A 5 3.84 -7.26 15.22
N PHE A 6 2.95 -7.92 15.95
CA PHE A 6 3.01 -9.37 16.18
C PHE A 6 3.08 -10.21 14.88
N PRO A 7 2.15 -10.08 13.90
CA PRO A 7 2.22 -10.89 12.68
C PRO A 7 3.45 -10.58 11.83
N ILE A 8 3.97 -9.35 11.89
CA ILE A 8 5.20 -8.93 11.20
C ILE A 8 6.41 -9.62 11.82
N LEU A 9 6.57 -9.53 13.14
CA LEU A 9 7.67 -10.13 13.88
C LEU A 9 7.69 -11.64 13.74
N PHE A 10 6.51 -12.27 13.90
CA PHE A 10 6.36 -13.70 13.77
C PHE A 10 6.68 -14.18 12.35
N GLY A 11 6.19 -13.47 11.33
CA GLY A 11 6.46 -13.80 9.92
C GLY A 11 7.95 -13.67 9.55
N PHE A 12 8.63 -12.62 10.02
CA PHE A 12 10.09 -12.49 9.86
C PHE A 12 10.83 -13.60 10.61
N PHE A 13 10.50 -13.85 11.88
CA PHE A 13 11.11 -14.90 12.69
C PHE A 13 11.02 -16.28 12.02
N TYR A 14 9.83 -16.65 11.55
CA TYR A 14 9.64 -17.91 10.84
C TYR A 14 10.46 -17.95 9.55
N SER A 15 10.37 -16.90 8.73
CA SER A 15 11.05 -16.83 7.43
C SER A 15 12.56 -17.04 7.55
N PHE A 16 13.17 -16.55 8.63
CA PHE A 16 14.60 -16.69 8.82
C PHE A 16 15.05 -18.03 9.36
N ASN A 17 14.17 -18.73 10.08
CA ASN A 17 14.48 -19.99 10.71
C ASN A 17 13.89 -21.18 9.94
N ARG A 18 13.14 -20.95 8.86
CA ARG A 18 12.49 -21.98 8.03
C ARG A 18 13.43 -23.11 7.60
N LYS A 19 14.67 -22.78 7.19
CA LYS A 19 15.68 -23.77 6.75
C LYS A 19 16.21 -24.62 7.92
N ARG A 20 16.15 -24.10 9.15
CA ARG A 20 16.59 -24.80 10.37
C ARG A 20 15.51 -25.69 10.96
N PHE A 21 14.25 -25.26 10.89
CA PHE A 21 13.17 -25.96 11.58
C PHE A 21 12.78 -27.32 10.98
N LYS A 22 13.20 -27.65 9.75
CA LYS A 22 12.85 -28.91 9.05
C LYS A 22 11.36 -29.31 9.24
N ILE A 23 10.48 -28.33 9.11
CA ILE A 23 9.03 -28.50 9.33
C ILE A 23 8.40 -29.07 8.06
N ASP A 24 7.48 -30.02 8.20
CA ASP A 24 6.71 -30.55 7.09
C ASP A 24 5.74 -29.51 6.48
N ASP A 25 5.23 -29.78 5.27
CA ASP A 25 4.35 -28.86 4.57
C ASP A 25 2.99 -28.65 5.27
N LYS A 26 2.54 -29.59 6.11
CA LYS A 26 1.27 -29.47 6.84
C LYS A 26 1.39 -28.42 7.94
N ILE A 27 2.41 -28.50 8.78
CA ILE A 27 2.66 -27.53 9.85
C ILE A 27 2.99 -26.16 9.25
N LYS A 28 3.77 -26.09 8.17
CA LYS A 28 4.01 -24.84 7.43
C LYS A 28 2.70 -24.17 7.00
N ASN A 29 1.77 -24.94 6.41
CA ASN A 29 0.48 -24.41 6.00
C ASN A 29 -0.37 -23.92 7.18
N ILE A 30 -0.29 -24.57 8.35
CA ILE A 30 -0.95 -24.12 9.59
C ILE A 30 -0.38 -22.76 10.04
N ILE A 31 0.96 -22.63 10.06
CA ILE A 31 1.66 -21.39 10.43
C ILE A 31 1.26 -20.24 9.48
N GLU A 32 1.27 -20.50 8.17
CA GLU A 32 0.85 -19.50 7.18
C GLU A 32 -0.60 -19.06 7.38
N LYS A 33 -1.53 -20.01 7.58
CA LYS A 33 -2.94 -19.72 7.84
C LYS A 33 -3.10 -18.91 9.13
N PHE A 34 -2.41 -19.28 10.19
CA PHE A 34 -2.43 -18.54 11.45
C PHE A 34 -2.00 -17.09 11.24
N CYS A 35 -0.87 -16.83 10.56
CA CYS A 35 -0.44 -15.47 10.22
C CYS A 35 -1.50 -14.71 9.43
N ILE A 36 -2.07 -15.33 8.39
CA ILE A 36 -3.06 -14.70 7.52
C ILE A 36 -4.30 -14.31 8.32
N TYR A 37 -4.91 -15.24 9.06
CA TYR A 37 -6.14 -14.97 9.80
C TYR A 37 -5.92 -14.00 10.95
N PHE A 38 -4.79 -14.10 11.65
CA PHE A 38 -4.44 -13.11 12.68
C PHE A 38 -4.30 -11.71 12.08
N SER A 39 -3.62 -11.58 10.93
CA SER A 39 -3.54 -10.30 10.23
C SER A 39 -4.90 -9.79 9.74
N VAL A 40 -5.82 -10.66 9.32
CA VAL A 40 -7.20 -10.24 8.96
C VAL A 40 -7.89 -9.60 10.17
N ILE A 41 -7.85 -10.25 11.34
CA ILE A 41 -8.48 -9.73 12.56
C ILE A 41 -7.92 -8.34 12.89
N ILE A 42 -6.59 -8.20 12.84
CA ILE A 42 -5.94 -6.94 13.22
C ILE A 42 -6.14 -5.83 12.19
N PHE A 43 -5.79 -6.07 10.93
CA PHE A 43 -5.75 -5.02 9.90
C PHE A 43 -7.11 -4.73 9.27
N CYS A 44 -7.98 -5.74 9.12
CA CYS A 44 -9.31 -5.55 8.52
C CYS A 44 -10.39 -5.24 9.55
N GLY A 45 -10.17 -5.61 10.82
CA GLY A 45 -11.17 -5.50 11.88
C GLY A 45 -11.18 -4.20 12.67
N GLY A 46 -10.44 -3.16 12.27
CA GLY A 46 -10.38 -1.88 12.98
C GLY A 46 -11.74 -1.18 13.07
N TYR A 47 -12.07 -0.61 14.23
CA TYR A 47 -13.33 0.13 14.45
C TYR A 47 -13.13 1.65 14.40
N MET A 48 -12.41 2.21 15.36
CA MET A 48 -12.13 3.66 15.47
C MET A 48 -10.72 4.02 14.98
N THR A 49 -9.97 3.03 14.49
CA THR A 49 -8.67 3.23 13.84
C THR A 49 -8.87 3.54 12.37
N GLY A 50 -8.00 4.38 11.82
CA GLY A 50 -8.15 4.90 10.46
C GLY A 50 -8.70 6.32 10.46
N SER A 51 -8.40 7.05 9.39
CA SER A 51 -8.90 8.40 9.16
C SER A 51 -10.13 8.42 8.24
N ASP A 52 -10.10 7.61 7.18
CA ASP A 52 -10.98 7.83 6.03
C ASP A 52 -12.38 7.24 6.25
N TRP A 53 -12.55 6.33 7.20
CA TRP A 53 -13.85 5.74 7.52
C TRP A 53 -14.90 6.81 7.87
N VAL A 54 -14.46 7.94 8.42
CA VAL A 54 -15.28 9.10 8.80
C VAL A 54 -16.06 9.62 7.60
N SER A 55 -15.36 10.02 6.53
CA SER A 55 -15.97 10.52 5.30
C SER A 55 -16.78 9.44 4.58
N TYR A 56 -16.26 8.20 4.55
CA TYR A 56 -16.96 7.11 3.87
C TYR A 56 -18.25 6.67 4.58
N GLU A 57 -18.36 6.82 5.91
CA GLU A 57 -19.59 6.53 6.63
C GLU A 57 -20.69 7.53 6.26
N ILE A 58 -20.36 8.82 6.22
CA ILE A 58 -21.27 9.88 5.76
C ILE A 58 -21.74 9.59 4.33
N ILE A 59 -20.79 9.34 3.42
CA ILE A 59 -21.11 9.01 2.02
C ILE A 59 -22.02 7.78 1.95
N TYR A 60 -21.72 6.72 2.71
CA TYR A 60 -22.53 5.50 2.70
C TYR A 60 -23.96 5.76 3.20
N ASN A 61 -24.12 6.52 4.27
CA ASN A 61 -25.42 6.78 4.86
C ASN A 61 -26.27 7.73 4.00
N ASP A 62 -25.69 8.80 3.48
CA ASP A 62 -26.42 9.86 2.77
C ASP A 62 -26.66 9.54 1.30
N PHE A 63 -25.77 8.77 0.65
CA PHE A 63 -25.86 8.51 -0.78
C PHE A 63 -27.08 7.65 -1.14
N ASN A 64 -27.83 8.06 -2.16
CA ASN A 64 -29.03 7.40 -2.64
C ASN A 64 -29.06 7.35 -4.18
N ILE A 65 -30.03 6.64 -4.74
CA ILE A 65 -30.10 6.40 -6.19
C ILE A 65 -30.34 7.68 -7.00
N GLU A 66 -31.06 8.66 -6.44
CA GLU A 66 -31.33 9.95 -7.11
C GLU A 66 -30.07 10.80 -7.24
N ALA A 67 -29.15 10.68 -6.28
CA ALA A 67 -27.86 11.36 -6.33
C ALA A 67 -26.90 10.76 -7.37
N PHE A 68 -27.21 9.60 -7.97
CA PHE A 68 -26.29 8.91 -8.87
C PHE A 68 -25.99 9.70 -10.16
N SER A 69 -26.97 10.43 -10.69
CA SER A 69 -26.77 11.25 -11.90
C SER A 69 -25.85 12.46 -11.69
N LYS A 70 -25.51 12.78 -10.43
CA LYS A 70 -24.64 13.90 -10.05
C LYS A 70 -23.20 13.46 -9.78
N ILE A 71 -22.87 12.18 -9.99
CA ILE A 71 -21.51 11.68 -9.78
C ILE A 71 -20.64 11.97 -11.00
N ASP A 72 -19.57 12.73 -10.78
CA ASP A 72 -18.60 13.06 -11.83
C ASP A 72 -17.40 12.10 -11.86
N LYS A 73 -17.16 11.31 -10.79
CA LYS A 73 -15.98 10.46 -10.64
C LYS A 73 -16.30 9.12 -9.97
N GLU A 74 -15.59 8.09 -10.40
CA GLU A 74 -15.56 6.76 -9.75
C GLU A 74 -16.94 6.08 -9.57
N PRO A 75 -17.78 6.03 -10.63
CA PRO A 75 -19.18 5.60 -10.53
C PRO A 75 -19.35 4.17 -10.01
N ALA A 76 -18.38 3.28 -10.23
CA ALA A 76 -18.46 1.90 -9.76
C ALA A 76 -18.41 1.80 -8.23
N PHE A 77 -17.75 2.74 -7.55
CA PHE A 77 -17.72 2.79 -6.09
C PHE A 77 -19.11 3.09 -5.51
N TYR A 78 -19.80 4.07 -6.08
CA TYR A 78 -21.15 4.44 -5.63
C TYR A 78 -22.20 3.40 -5.98
N LEU A 79 -22.07 2.72 -7.13
CA LEU A 79 -22.91 1.57 -7.46
C LEU A 79 -22.75 0.45 -6.43
N LEU A 80 -21.52 0.20 -5.97
CA LEU A 80 -21.23 -0.78 -4.93
C LEU A 80 -21.85 -0.39 -3.58
N ILE A 81 -21.84 0.91 -3.21
CA ILE A 81 -22.55 1.41 -2.03
C ILE A 81 -24.06 1.10 -2.14
N LEU A 82 -24.69 1.44 -3.27
CA LEU A 82 -26.12 1.19 -3.47
C LEU A 82 -26.46 -0.30 -3.35
N LEU A 83 -25.62 -1.18 -3.90
CA LEU A 83 -25.79 -2.62 -3.78
C LEU A 83 -25.79 -3.09 -2.32
N PHE A 84 -24.81 -2.65 -1.52
CA PHE A 84 -24.72 -3.06 -0.12
C PHE A 84 -25.85 -2.48 0.74
N LYS A 85 -26.29 -1.25 0.47
CA LYS A 85 -27.47 -0.66 1.10
C LYS A 85 -28.74 -1.42 0.75
N PHE A 86 -28.91 -1.80 -0.52
CA PHE A 86 -30.05 -2.60 -0.98
C PHE A 86 -30.12 -3.97 -0.27
N LEU A 87 -28.96 -4.57 0.02
CA LEU A 87 -28.86 -5.81 0.79
C LEU A 87 -29.05 -5.63 2.30
N GLY A 88 -29.24 -4.39 2.78
CA GLY A 88 -29.48 -4.08 4.20
C GLY A 88 -28.21 -4.10 5.07
N PHE A 89 -27.02 -4.01 4.49
CA PHE A 89 -25.78 -4.00 5.28
C PHE A 89 -25.49 -2.62 5.88
N SER A 90 -24.95 -2.62 7.11
CA SER A 90 -24.40 -1.40 7.72
C SER A 90 -23.08 -0.99 7.07
N PHE A 91 -22.69 0.28 7.27
CA PHE A 91 -21.42 0.79 6.75
C PHE A 91 -20.21 -0.06 7.19
N PHE A 92 -20.08 -0.36 8.50
CA PHE A 92 -18.93 -1.13 9.00
C PHE A 92 -18.91 -2.56 8.46
N PHE A 93 -20.07 -3.18 8.24
CA PHE A 93 -20.13 -4.49 7.63
C PHE A 93 -19.66 -4.47 6.18
N PHE A 94 -20.13 -3.48 5.39
CA PHE A 94 -19.63 -3.21 4.04
C PHE A 94 -18.10 -2.98 4.03
N LEU A 95 -17.62 -2.11 4.91
CA LEU A 95 -16.21 -1.75 5.04
C LEU A 95 -15.32 -2.97 5.30
N ILE A 96 -15.70 -3.80 6.27
CA ILE A 96 -14.94 -4.99 6.67
C ILE A 96 -14.95 -6.05 5.56
N ILE A 97 -16.08 -6.27 4.89
CA ILE A 97 -16.13 -7.21 3.74
C ILE A 97 -15.18 -6.74 2.64
N MET A 98 -15.17 -5.45 2.30
CA MET A 98 -14.28 -4.92 1.26
C MET A 98 -12.81 -5.07 1.65
N LYS A 99 -12.45 -4.73 2.90
CA LYS A 99 -11.09 -4.93 3.43
C LYS A 99 -10.67 -6.40 3.33
N ILE A 100 -11.51 -7.32 3.81
CA ILE A 100 -11.22 -8.76 3.79
C ILE A 100 -11.04 -9.28 2.37
N LEU A 101 -11.92 -8.88 1.44
CA LEU A 101 -11.86 -9.28 0.04
C LEU A 101 -10.55 -8.83 -0.62
N VAL A 102 -10.19 -7.56 -0.49
CA VAL A 102 -8.93 -7.02 -1.04
C VAL A 102 -7.72 -7.67 -0.37
N PHE A 103 -7.76 -7.86 0.95
CA PHE A 103 -6.69 -8.52 1.70
C PHE A 103 -6.40 -9.92 1.17
N PHE A 104 -7.43 -10.75 0.99
CA PHE A 104 -7.26 -12.10 0.45
C PHE A 104 -6.80 -12.11 -1.01
N ILE A 105 -7.21 -11.13 -1.83
CA ILE A 105 -6.70 -10.97 -3.19
C ILE A 105 -5.18 -10.74 -3.19
N ILE A 106 -4.68 -9.84 -2.33
CA ILE A 106 -3.25 -9.56 -2.18
C ILE A 106 -2.51 -10.78 -1.64
N VAL A 107 -3.01 -11.40 -0.58
CA VAL A 107 -2.40 -12.61 0.02
C VAL A 107 -2.32 -13.74 -1.00
N ARG A 108 -3.39 -13.98 -1.78
CA ARG A 108 -3.39 -14.99 -2.85
C ARG A 108 -2.29 -14.71 -3.88
N PHE A 109 -2.13 -13.46 -4.30
CA PHE A 109 -1.06 -13.07 -5.23
C PHE A 109 0.32 -13.35 -4.64
N LEU A 110 0.59 -12.89 -3.41
CA LEU A 110 1.88 -13.11 -2.74
C LEU A 110 2.16 -14.60 -2.53
N LYS A 111 1.19 -15.38 -2.07
CA LYS A 111 1.36 -16.82 -1.86
C LYS A 111 1.65 -17.56 -3.18
N LYS A 112 0.95 -17.19 -4.25
CA LYS A 112 1.13 -17.78 -5.59
C LYS A 112 2.53 -17.50 -6.16
N TYR A 113 3.05 -16.29 -6.02
CA TYR A 113 4.29 -15.87 -6.69
C TYR A 113 5.54 -15.87 -5.80
N SER A 114 5.41 -15.90 -4.48
CA SER A 114 6.55 -16.03 -3.55
C SER A 114 6.92 -17.47 -3.22
N GLN A 115 6.05 -18.43 -3.53
CA GLN A 115 6.26 -19.86 -3.24
C GLN A 115 6.63 -20.09 -1.76
N ASP A 116 7.75 -20.75 -1.48
CA ASP A 116 8.26 -21.02 -0.14
C ASP A 116 8.61 -19.76 0.65
N ARG A 117 8.83 -18.63 -0.02
CA ARG A 117 9.18 -17.32 0.57
C ARG A 117 7.95 -16.46 0.91
N PHE A 118 6.75 -17.03 0.90
CA PHE A 118 5.50 -16.32 1.15
C PHE A 118 5.55 -15.46 2.42
N LEU A 119 5.87 -16.05 3.57
CA LEU A 119 5.86 -15.31 4.84
C LEU A 119 6.85 -14.14 4.87
N LEU A 120 7.96 -14.20 4.12
CA LEU A 120 8.89 -13.10 4.01
C LEU A 120 8.28 -11.95 3.21
N SER A 121 7.75 -12.23 2.03
CA SER A 121 7.06 -11.23 1.20
C SER A 121 5.83 -10.64 1.91
N PHE A 122 5.09 -11.47 2.65
CA PHE A 122 3.93 -11.08 3.42
C PHE A 122 4.31 -10.17 4.59
N SER A 123 5.39 -10.47 5.31
CA SER A 123 5.89 -9.61 6.41
C SER A 123 6.36 -8.25 5.90
N VAL A 124 7.02 -8.20 4.74
CA VAL A 124 7.42 -6.93 4.10
C VAL A 124 6.17 -6.13 3.69
N PHE A 125 5.16 -6.78 3.12
CA PHE A 125 3.87 -6.14 2.81
C PHE A 125 3.19 -5.55 4.06
N LEU A 126 3.06 -6.34 5.12
CA LEU A 126 2.46 -5.91 6.38
C LEU A 126 3.20 -4.70 6.97
N CYS A 127 4.53 -4.71 6.90
CA CYS A 127 5.39 -3.68 7.45
C CYS A 127 5.57 -2.43 6.57
N THR A 128 5.00 -2.42 5.35
CA THR A 128 5.12 -1.26 4.45
C THR A 128 3.76 -0.64 4.19
N ASN A 129 2.85 -1.39 3.58
CA ASN A 129 1.63 -0.81 3.02
C ASN A 129 0.35 -1.26 3.74
N ALA A 130 0.37 -2.29 4.61
CA ALA A 130 -0.87 -2.78 5.21
C ALA A 130 -1.55 -1.78 6.16
N LEU A 131 -0.79 -0.97 6.91
CA LEU A 131 -1.35 0.10 7.74
C LEU A 131 -2.10 1.12 6.89
N PHE A 132 -1.46 1.61 5.83
CA PHE A 132 -2.07 2.55 4.90
C PHE A 132 -3.30 1.95 4.20
N ILE A 133 -3.17 0.75 3.62
CA ILE A 133 -4.25 0.16 2.81
C ILE A 133 -5.46 -0.24 3.66
N PHE A 134 -5.25 -0.85 4.83
CA PHE A 134 -6.34 -1.50 5.59
C PHE A 134 -6.75 -0.77 6.88
N VAL A 135 -5.86 0.03 7.47
CA VAL A 135 -6.18 0.78 8.69
C VAL A 135 -6.56 2.22 8.34
N ASP A 136 -5.67 2.98 7.71
CA ASP A 136 -5.96 4.33 7.18
C ASP A 136 -7.14 4.28 6.21
N ASN A 137 -7.08 3.29 5.31
CA ASN A 137 -8.17 2.81 4.46
C ASN A 137 -8.72 3.85 3.46
N PRO A 138 -7.91 4.25 2.47
CA PRO A 138 -8.40 4.96 1.29
C PRO A 138 -9.28 4.00 0.45
N LEU A 139 -10.53 3.80 0.88
CA LEU A 139 -11.41 2.69 0.48
C LEU A 139 -11.54 2.54 -1.04
N ARG A 140 -11.74 3.64 -1.77
CA ARG A 140 -11.84 3.63 -3.24
C ARG A 140 -10.56 3.13 -3.90
N TYR A 141 -9.42 3.68 -3.47
CA TYR A 141 -8.10 3.23 -3.90
C TYR A 141 -7.83 1.77 -3.50
N MET A 142 -8.20 1.34 -2.29
CA MET A 142 -8.01 -0.03 -1.82
C MET A 142 -8.77 -1.03 -2.71
N ILE A 143 -10.03 -0.76 -3.04
CA ILE A 143 -10.83 -1.62 -3.92
C ILE A 143 -10.18 -1.69 -5.31
N ALA A 144 -9.80 -0.54 -5.87
CA ALA A 144 -9.11 -0.47 -7.16
C ALA A 144 -7.79 -1.25 -7.14
N LEU A 145 -7.00 -1.14 -6.07
CA LEU A 145 -5.76 -1.92 -5.86
C LEU A 145 -6.03 -3.42 -5.88
N GLY A 146 -7.10 -3.89 -5.23
CA GLY A 146 -7.51 -5.30 -5.29
C GLY A 146 -7.74 -5.77 -6.73
N ILE A 147 -8.50 -5.00 -7.52
CA ILE A 147 -8.78 -5.31 -8.92
C ILE A 147 -7.50 -5.27 -9.77
N VAL A 148 -6.62 -4.29 -9.55
CA VAL A 148 -5.31 -4.21 -10.19
C VAL A 148 -4.47 -5.46 -9.88
N VAL A 149 -4.43 -5.92 -8.63
CA VAL A 149 -3.70 -7.14 -8.25
C VAL A 149 -4.24 -8.39 -8.95
N LEU A 150 -5.55 -8.47 -9.23
CA LEU A 150 -6.09 -9.50 -10.12
C LEU A 150 -5.59 -9.31 -11.57
N ALA A 151 -5.55 -8.08 -12.07
CA ALA A 151 -5.01 -7.78 -13.40
C ALA A 151 -3.53 -8.18 -13.54
N LEU A 152 -2.73 -8.08 -12.47
CA LEU A 152 -1.31 -8.46 -12.48
C LEU A 152 -1.08 -9.93 -12.85
N ASP A 153 -2.03 -10.84 -12.57
CA ASP A 153 -1.95 -12.22 -13.05
C ASP A 153 -1.93 -12.31 -14.59
N PHE A 154 -2.67 -11.42 -15.26
CA PHE A 154 -2.73 -11.35 -16.72
C PHE A 154 -1.54 -10.57 -17.30
N LEU A 155 -1.01 -9.59 -16.57
CA LEU A 155 0.26 -8.95 -16.90
C LEU A 155 1.40 -9.96 -16.96
N ILE A 156 1.52 -10.81 -15.94
CA ILE A 156 2.55 -11.88 -15.87
C ILE A 156 2.38 -12.87 -17.01
N ARG A 157 1.14 -13.29 -17.31
CA ARG A 157 0.80 -14.24 -18.38
C ARG A 157 0.76 -13.62 -19.78
N ARG A 158 1.07 -12.33 -19.93
CA ARG A 158 1.02 -11.59 -21.21
C ARG A 158 -0.33 -11.67 -21.93
N LYS A 159 -1.42 -11.64 -21.16
CA LYS A 159 -2.79 -11.67 -21.66
C LYS A 159 -3.38 -10.24 -21.67
N PHE A 160 -3.10 -9.47 -22.73
CA PHE A 160 -3.43 -8.04 -22.81
C PHE A 160 -4.91 -7.73 -22.60
N ALA A 161 -5.81 -8.42 -23.31
CA ALA A 161 -7.26 -8.14 -23.25
C ALA A 161 -7.82 -8.25 -21.82
N TYR A 162 -7.51 -9.34 -21.12
CA TYR A 162 -7.94 -9.53 -19.73
C TYR A 162 -7.30 -8.52 -18.76
N PHE A 163 -6.04 -8.17 -19.01
CA PHE A 163 -5.35 -7.14 -18.23
C PHE A 163 -6.02 -5.77 -18.39
N ILE A 164 -6.26 -5.33 -19.63
CA ILE A 164 -6.84 -4.00 -19.88
C ILE A 164 -8.27 -3.89 -19.35
N ILE A 165 -9.10 -4.93 -19.52
CA ILE A 165 -10.48 -4.95 -18.99
C ILE A 165 -10.48 -4.73 -17.48
N LEU A 166 -9.63 -5.45 -16.74
CA LEU A 166 -9.55 -5.30 -15.28
C LEU A 166 -8.98 -3.95 -14.85
N VAL A 167 -8.00 -3.40 -15.58
CA VAL A 167 -7.46 -2.07 -15.26
C VAL A 167 -8.49 -0.97 -15.53
N LEU A 168 -9.25 -1.06 -16.62
CA LEU A 168 -10.35 -0.13 -16.90
C LEU A 168 -11.44 -0.24 -15.82
N LEU A 169 -11.82 -1.45 -15.42
CA LEU A 169 -12.73 -1.65 -14.29
C LEU A 169 -12.19 -1.03 -12.99
N ALA A 170 -10.90 -1.22 -12.67
CA ALA A 170 -10.27 -0.61 -11.51
C ALA A 170 -10.29 0.93 -11.58
N SER A 171 -10.12 1.51 -12.77
CA SER A 171 -10.19 2.96 -12.97
C SER A 171 -11.57 3.56 -12.71
N MET A 172 -12.64 2.76 -12.79
CA MET A 172 -13.99 3.17 -12.39
C MET A 172 -14.18 3.22 -10.87
N PHE A 173 -13.27 2.63 -10.09
CA PHE A 173 -13.23 2.77 -8.62
C PHE A 173 -12.21 3.82 -8.18
N HIS A 174 -11.08 3.93 -8.88
CA HIS A 174 -10.09 4.96 -8.61
C HIS A 174 -9.29 5.32 -9.87
N ILE A 175 -9.42 6.55 -10.36
CA ILE A 175 -8.93 6.96 -11.69
C ILE A 175 -7.43 6.70 -11.89
N SER A 176 -6.61 6.83 -10.84
CA SER A 176 -5.16 6.61 -10.92
C SER A 176 -4.76 5.20 -11.37
N SER A 177 -5.65 4.21 -11.26
CA SER A 177 -5.41 2.85 -11.75
C SER A 177 -5.14 2.81 -13.26
N ILE A 178 -5.62 3.79 -14.03
CA ILE A 178 -5.40 3.83 -15.48
C ILE A 178 -3.91 3.88 -15.85
N ILE A 179 -3.07 4.47 -14.98
CA ILE A 179 -1.61 4.55 -15.17
C ILE A 179 -1.00 3.15 -15.24
N VAL A 180 -1.62 2.14 -14.63
CA VAL A 180 -1.12 0.75 -14.62
C VAL A 180 -1.00 0.16 -16.03
N ILE A 181 -1.73 0.70 -17.03
CA ILE A 181 -1.64 0.27 -18.43
C ILE A 181 -0.19 0.33 -18.96
N ILE A 182 0.58 1.34 -18.56
CA ILE A 182 1.98 1.52 -19.03
C ILE A 182 2.86 0.32 -18.69
N ALA A 183 2.54 -0.37 -17.60
CA ALA A 183 3.31 -1.51 -17.11
C ALA A 183 3.29 -2.69 -18.08
N TYR A 184 2.24 -2.82 -18.89
CA TYR A 184 2.15 -3.88 -19.89
C TYR A 184 3.26 -3.81 -20.94
N PHE A 185 3.64 -2.59 -21.32
CA PHE A 185 4.65 -2.32 -22.34
C PHE A 185 6.05 -2.13 -21.75
N PHE A 186 6.17 -1.93 -20.44
CA PHE A 186 7.45 -1.67 -19.78
C PHE A 186 8.42 -2.86 -19.83
N ARG A 187 9.62 -2.62 -20.37
CA ARG A 187 10.65 -3.63 -20.67
C ARG A 187 12.07 -3.12 -20.42
N ILE A 188 12.41 -2.92 -19.14
CA ILE A 188 13.72 -2.39 -18.75
C ILE A 188 14.83 -3.45 -18.69
N GLN A 189 14.48 -4.74 -18.60
CA GLN A 189 15.45 -5.83 -18.47
C GLN A 189 16.43 -5.97 -19.65
N LYS A 190 16.24 -5.26 -20.76
CA LYS A 190 17.20 -5.26 -21.87
C LYS A 190 18.36 -4.28 -21.63
N LEU A 191 18.19 -3.30 -20.75
CA LEU A 191 19.22 -2.31 -20.44
C LEU A 191 20.28 -2.89 -19.48
N SER A 192 21.48 -2.31 -19.52
CA SER A 192 22.53 -2.59 -18.53
C SER A 192 22.17 -1.97 -17.19
N ASN A 193 22.69 -2.53 -16.08
CA ASN A 193 22.46 -1.99 -14.75
C ASN A 193 22.88 -0.52 -14.65
N LEU A 194 23.98 -0.14 -15.30
CA LEU A 194 24.47 1.23 -15.33
C LEU A 194 23.47 2.19 -15.99
N LYS A 195 22.87 1.81 -17.13
CA LYS A 195 21.84 2.62 -17.78
C LYS A 195 20.59 2.77 -16.90
N ILE A 196 20.15 1.68 -16.24
CA ILE A 196 19.01 1.72 -15.31
C ILE A 196 19.29 2.64 -14.13
N PHE A 197 20.50 2.57 -13.56
CA PHE A 197 20.95 3.45 -12.48
C PHE A 197 20.92 4.92 -12.88
N PHE A 198 21.46 5.28 -14.06
CA PHE A 198 21.45 6.66 -14.51
C PHE A 198 20.05 7.19 -14.81
N ILE A 199 19.16 6.36 -15.39
CA ILE A 199 17.75 6.74 -15.55
C ILE A 199 17.12 7.05 -14.19
N TYR A 200 17.30 6.16 -13.20
CA TYR A 200 16.80 6.39 -11.85
C TYR A 200 17.38 7.66 -11.23
N LEU A 201 18.70 7.89 -11.36
CA LEU A 201 19.36 9.09 -10.83
C LEU A 201 18.80 10.38 -11.45
N ILE A 202 18.58 10.39 -12.77
CA ILE A 202 17.93 11.51 -13.46
C ILE A 202 16.51 11.70 -12.91
N LEU A 203 15.74 10.62 -12.74
CA LEU A 203 14.40 10.69 -12.14
C LEU A 203 14.39 11.09 -10.65
N THR A 204 15.48 10.94 -9.90
CA THR A 204 15.53 11.44 -8.53
C THR A 204 15.90 12.92 -8.48
N ILE A 205 16.82 13.36 -9.35
CA ILE A 205 17.36 14.73 -9.33
C ILE A 205 16.46 15.71 -10.11
N ALA A 206 15.84 15.27 -11.21
CA ALA A 206 15.09 16.15 -12.11
C ALA A 206 13.82 16.73 -11.46
N TRP A 207 13.21 16.02 -10.52
CA TRP A 207 11.90 16.36 -9.97
C TRP A 207 12.02 17.11 -8.63
N THR A 208 12.65 18.28 -8.67
CA THR A 208 12.65 19.23 -7.54
C THR A 208 11.38 20.08 -7.54
N PRO A 209 10.86 20.54 -6.39
CA PRO A 209 9.65 21.37 -6.37
C PRO A 209 9.74 22.62 -7.25
N LYS A 210 10.94 23.22 -7.35
CA LYS A 210 11.22 24.32 -8.27
C LYS A 210 11.02 23.92 -9.74
N ASN A 211 11.60 22.80 -10.17
CA ASN A 211 11.43 22.33 -11.54
C ASN A 211 9.97 22.00 -11.85
N ILE A 212 9.23 21.53 -10.85
CA ILE A 212 7.82 21.16 -10.98
C ILE A 212 6.93 22.39 -11.10
N ILE A 213 7.16 23.42 -10.27
CA ILE A 213 6.50 24.73 -10.42
C ILE A 213 6.75 25.29 -11.81
N ASN A 214 8.01 25.28 -12.28
CA ASN A 214 8.35 25.77 -13.62
C ASN A 214 7.58 25.02 -14.72
N ILE A 215 7.39 23.70 -14.59
CA ILE A 215 6.59 22.91 -15.54
C ILE A 215 5.11 23.27 -15.44
N ILE A 216 4.53 23.35 -14.23
CA ILE A 216 3.13 23.71 -14.02
C ILE A 216 2.83 25.10 -14.59
N GLU A 217 3.77 26.03 -14.49
CA GLU A 217 3.66 27.38 -15.05
C GLU A 217 3.58 27.42 -16.58
N THR A 218 4.05 26.38 -17.28
CA THR A 218 3.89 26.25 -18.74
C THR A 218 2.49 25.80 -19.17
N PHE A 219 1.66 25.30 -18.24
CA PHE A 219 0.31 24.86 -18.57
C PHE A 219 -0.65 26.05 -18.78
N PRO A 220 -1.75 25.84 -19.53
CA PRO A 220 -2.80 26.85 -19.66
C PRO A 220 -3.28 27.33 -18.29
N ALA A 221 -3.68 28.61 -18.20
CA ALA A 221 -4.01 29.28 -16.94
C ALA A 221 -5.01 28.49 -16.07
N TRP A 222 -6.02 27.86 -16.67
CA TRP A 222 -7.00 27.04 -15.94
C TRP A 222 -6.38 25.80 -15.28
N LEU A 223 -5.42 25.15 -15.95
CA LEU A 223 -4.76 23.94 -15.44
C LEU A 223 -3.68 24.28 -14.41
N ASN A 224 -2.95 25.37 -14.62
CA ASN A 224 -2.04 25.93 -13.62
C ASN A 224 -2.82 26.37 -12.36
N PHE A 225 -3.97 27.01 -12.51
CA PHE A 225 -4.81 27.37 -11.35
C PHE A 225 -5.24 26.13 -10.56
N LEU A 226 -5.69 25.06 -11.22
CA LEU A 226 -6.10 23.81 -10.57
C LEU A 226 -4.94 23.08 -9.87
N ILE A 227 -3.80 22.91 -10.55
CA ILE A 227 -2.70 22.06 -10.06
C ILE A 227 -1.70 22.88 -9.24
N GLY A 228 -1.38 24.09 -9.69
CA GLY A 228 -0.37 24.97 -9.09
C GLY A 228 -0.79 25.55 -7.75
N SER A 229 -2.07 25.82 -7.52
CA SER A 229 -2.56 26.25 -6.20
C SER A 229 -2.41 25.14 -5.15
N TYR A 230 -2.85 23.93 -5.49
CA TYR A 230 -2.69 22.74 -4.64
C TYR A 230 -1.21 22.43 -4.37
N TYR A 231 -0.36 22.50 -5.40
CA TYR A 231 1.06 22.22 -5.26
C TYR A 231 1.82 23.25 -4.42
N ARG A 232 1.50 24.56 -4.58
CA ARG A 232 2.10 25.62 -3.76
C ARG A 232 1.77 25.46 -2.28
N ARG A 233 0.49 25.21 -1.95
CA ARG A 233 0.07 24.93 -0.57
C ARG A 233 0.80 23.72 0.02
N PHE A 234 0.98 22.67 -0.77
CA PHE A 234 1.73 21.49 -0.34
C PHE A 234 3.21 21.80 -0.03
N ILE A 235 3.88 22.63 -0.84
CA ILE A 235 5.27 23.03 -0.57
C ILE A 235 5.36 23.87 0.70
N GLU A 236 4.42 24.78 0.92
CA GLU A 236 4.38 25.64 2.12
C GLU A 236 4.17 24.83 3.40
N GLU A 237 3.37 23.75 3.34
CA GLU A 237 3.11 22.84 4.47
C GLU A 237 4.24 21.81 4.70
N GLN A 238 5.10 21.53 3.71
CA GLN A 238 6.25 20.64 3.90
C GLN A 238 7.47 21.35 4.48
N ASN A 239 7.82 21.00 5.72
CA ASN A 239 9.15 21.26 6.24
C ASN A 239 10.22 20.54 5.40
N ASN A 240 11.19 21.32 4.89
CA ASN A 240 12.30 21.05 3.96
C ASN A 240 13.23 19.83 4.22
N SER A 241 12.76 18.70 4.75
CA SER A 241 13.60 17.51 4.99
C SER A 241 13.64 16.57 3.78
N TYR A 242 14.17 17.05 2.65
CA TYR A 242 14.41 16.25 1.43
C TYR A 242 15.25 14.97 1.70
N PHE A 243 16.04 14.97 2.79
CA PHE A 243 16.95 13.90 3.18
C PHE A 243 16.45 13.13 4.41
N SER A 244 15.27 12.53 4.33
CA SER A 244 14.80 11.63 5.39
C SER A 244 15.53 10.29 5.35
N ILE A 245 15.58 9.58 6.48
CA ILE A 245 16.14 8.22 6.51
C ILE A 245 15.38 7.23 5.61
N GLY A 246 14.09 7.48 5.37
CA GLY A 246 13.26 6.75 4.41
C GLY A 246 13.69 6.97 2.97
N TRP A 247 14.10 8.19 2.64
CA TRP A 247 14.66 8.52 1.33
C TRP A 247 15.93 7.73 1.06
N PHE A 248 16.91 7.74 1.97
CA PHE A 248 18.13 6.95 1.83
C PHE A 248 17.86 5.44 1.75
N PHE A 249 16.94 4.93 2.58
CA PHE A 249 16.59 3.52 2.54
C PHE A 249 15.94 3.11 1.22
N THR A 250 15.12 3.96 0.62
CA THR A 250 14.54 3.73 -0.72
C THR A 250 15.63 3.57 -1.78
N HIS A 251 16.64 4.44 -1.76
CA HIS A 251 17.79 4.36 -2.67
C HIS A 251 18.62 3.11 -2.44
N PHE A 252 18.84 2.74 -1.18
CA PHE A 252 19.47 1.49 -0.81
C PHE A 252 18.71 0.28 -1.36
N LEU A 253 17.37 0.23 -1.20
CA LEU A 253 16.55 -0.86 -1.72
C LEU A 253 16.59 -0.92 -3.26
N PHE A 254 16.57 0.22 -3.94
CA PHE A 254 16.73 0.26 -5.41
C PHE A 254 18.05 -0.37 -5.85
N LEU A 255 19.17 0.08 -5.27
CA LEU A 255 20.48 -0.48 -5.56
C LEU A 255 20.54 -1.96 -5.23
N PHE A 256 19.98 -2.35 -4.09
CA PHE A 256 19.92 -3.73 -3.64
C PHE A 256 19.20 -4.65 -4.65
N ILE A 257 18.04 -4.23 -5.17
CA ILE A 257 17.32 -4.95 -6.22
C ILE A 257 18.13 -4.99 -7.53
N LEU A 258 18.78 -3.89 -7.90
CA LEU A 258 19.59 -3.81 -9.11
C LEU A 258 20.81 -4.75 -9.06
N PHE A 259 21.50 -4.83 -7.91
CA PHE A 259 22.60 -5.77 -7.68
C PHE A 259 22.12 -7.23 -7.70
N ASN A 260 20.93 -7.50 -7.18
CA ASN A 260 20.34 -8.85 -7.16
C ASN A 260 19.59 -9.24 -8.45
N ARG A 261 19.70 -8.44 -9.53
CA ARG A 261 18.99 -8.68 -10.80
C ARG A 261 19.08 -10.11 -11.31
N LYS A 262 20.29 -10.68 -11.43
CA LYS A 262 20.48 -12.03 -11.97
C LYS A 262 19.68 -13.06 -11.18
N LYS A 263 19.76 -12.96 -9.85
CA LYS A 263 19.05 -13.84 -8.91
C LYS A 263 17.53 -13.72 -9.02
N ILE A 264 17.01 -12.48 -9.11
CA ILE A 264 15.58 -12.23 -9.26
C ILE A 264 15.07 -12.81 -10.58
N ILE A 265 15.77 -12.54 -11.69
CA ILE A 265 15.39 -13.01 -13.02
C ILE A 265 15.41 -14.54 -13.11
N SER A 266 16.42 -15.19 -12.54
CA SER A 266 16.57 -16.66 -12.58
C SER A 266 15.70 -17.41 -11.57
N SER A 267 15.03 -16.71 -10.65
CA SER A 267 14.30 -17.36 -9.55
C SER A 267 13.04 -18.11 -9.97
N SER A 268 12.44 -17.75 -11.11
CA SER A 268 11.19 -18.32 -11.59
C SER A 268 10.94 -17.96 -13.07
N SER A 269 9.97 -18.60 -13.70
CA SER A 269 9.54 -18.29 -15.08
C SER A 269 9.02 -16.86 -15.26
N PHE A 270 8.61 -16.20 -14.18
CA PHE A 270 8.12 -14.82 -14.18
C PHE A 270 9.12 -13.81 -13.58
N GLY A 271 10.35 -14.24 -13.26
CA GLY A 271 11.38 -13.41 -12.63
C GLY A 271 11.73 -12.14 -13.41
N VAL A 272 11.66 -12.20 -14.75
CA VAL A 272 11.81 -11.02 -15.61
C VAL A 272 10.74 -9.97 -15.35
N THR A 273 9.48 -10.39 -15.20
CA THR A 273 8.36 -9.48 -14.90
C THR A 273 8.53 -8.89 -13.50
N VAL A 274 8.92 -9.71 -12.52
CA VAL A 274 9.19 -9.25 -11.13
C VAL A 274 10.27 -8.18 -11.12
N PHE A 275 11.39 -8.40 -11.81
CA PHE A 275 12.46 -7.41 -11.90
C PHE A 275 11.98 -6.12 -12.56
N ASN A 276 11.35 -6.21 -13.74
CA ASN A 276 10.84 -5.04 -14.45
C ASN A 276 9.89 -4.20 -13.62
N MET A 277 8.90 -4.84 -12.99
CA MET A 277 7.88 -4.13 -12.22
C MET A 277 8.45 -3.55 -10.91
N SER A 278 9.46 -4.20 -10.33
CA SER A 278 10.19 -3.64 -9.18
C SER A 278 11.00 -2.40 -9.56
N ILE A 279 11.62 -2.37 -10.75
CA ILE A 279 12.30 -1.17 -11.25
C ILE A 279 11.28 -0.07 -11.57
N LEU A 280 10.15 -0.42 -12.21
CA LEU A 280 9.06 0.52 -12.46
C LEU A 280 8.52 1.14 -11.16
N TYR A 281 8.37 0.34 -10.10
CA TYR A 281 8.03 0.82 -8.77
C TYR A 281 8.99 1.94 -8.33
N PHE A 282 10.31 1.71 -8.39
CA PHE A 282 11.28 2.72 -7.96
C PHE A 282 11.30 3.96 -8.86
N PHE A 283 11.11 3.80 -10.17
CA PHE A 283 10.99 4.93 -11.09
C PHE A 283 9.78 5.80 -10.73
N LEU A 284 8.65 5.18 -10.39
CA LEU A 284 7.47 5.90 -9.94
C LEU A 284 7.66 6.54 -8.56
N VAL A 285 8.32 5.85 -7.62
CA VAL A 285 8.65 6.44 -6.30
C VAL A 285 9.51 7.69 -6.45
N ALA A 286 10.48 7.70 -7.37
CA ALA A 286 11.30 8.86 -7.65
C ALA A 286 10.48 10.09 -8.12
N THR A 287 9.29 9.85 -8.68
CA THR A 287 8.35 10.90 -9.14
C THR A 287 7.29 11.30 -8.10
N VAL A 288 7.26 10.70 -6.90
CA VAL A 288 6.20 10.98 -5.90
C VAL A 288 6.26 12.40 -5.34
N GLY A 289 7.42 13.05 -5.34
CA GLY A 289 7.57 14.46 -4.93
C GLY A 289 6.78 15.46 -5.79
N LEU A 290 6.14 14.99 -6.87
CA LEU A 290 5.30 15.77 -7.77
C LEU A 290 3.97 16.20 -7.17
N ILE A 291 3.26 15.28 -6.52
CA ILE A 291 1.92 15.51 -5.98
C ILE A 291 1.76 14.51 -4.83
N PRO A 292 1.36 14.94 -3.62
CA PRO A 292 1.18 14.03 -2.48
C PRO A 292 0.38 12.78 -2.83
N THR A 293 -0.79 12.93 -3.47
CA THR A 293 -1.65 11.80 -3.85
C THR A 293 -1.00 10.80 -4.82
N PHE A 294 0.11 11.15 -5.49
CA PHE A 294 0.83 10.25 -6.40
C PHE A 294 1.59 9.14 -5.69
N PHE A 295 1.80 9.21 -4.36
CA PHE A 295 2.43 8.11 -3.62
C PHE A 295 1.66 6.77 -3.76
N ARG A 296 0.37 6.84 -4.11
CA ARG A 296 -0.49 5.69 -4.41
C ARG A 296 -0.11 4.94 -5.68
N VAL A 297 0.41 5.63 -6.70
CA VAL A 297 0.69 5.04 -8.01
C VAL A 297 1.78 3.94 -7.93
N PRO A 298 2.92 4.15 -7.25
CA PRO A 298 3.88 3.07 -7.01
C PRO A 298 3.27 1.87 -6.29
N ILE A 299 2.32 2.06 -5.37
CA ILE A 299 1.79 0.97 -4.54
C ILE A 299 1.09 -0.11 -5.38
N TYR A 300 0.51 0.21 -6.55
CA TYR A 300 0.01 -0.79 -7.50
C TYR A 300 1.07 -1.82 -7.93
N PHE A 301 2.35 -1.47 -7.87
CA PHE A 301 3.48 -2.33 -8.24
C PHE A 301 4.23 -2.90 -7.04
N ALA A 302 3.92 -2.47 -5.81
CA ALA A 302 4.63 -2.87 -4.60
C ALA A 302 4.64 -4.38 -4.37
N ALA A 303 3.60 -5.09 -4.82
CA ALA A 303 3.55 -6.55 -4.75
C ALA A 303 4.79 -7.19 -5.41
N PHE A 304 5.23 -6.70 -6.56
CA PHE A 304 6.44 -7.20 -7.23
C PHE A 304 7.71 -6.88 -6.45
N LEU A 305 7.80 -5.70 -5.81
CA LEU A 305 8.91 -5.36 -4.93
C LEU A 305 9.01 -6.35 -3.77
N TYR A 306 7.89 -6.75 -3.16
CA TYR A 306 7.89 -7.73 -2.08
C TYR A 306 8.42 -9.10 -2.53
N LEU A 307 8.04 -9.55 -3.74
CA LEU A 307 8.59 -10.77 -4.34
C LEU A 307 10.11 -10.64 -4.56
N ALA A 308 10.55 -9.53 -5.14
CA ALA A 308 11.96 -9.27 -5.44
C ALA A 308 12.81 -9.20 -4.17
N LEU A 309 12.32 -8.53 -3.11
CA LEU A 309 12.97 -8.48 -1.80
C LEU A 309 13.00 -9.86 -1.15
N ALA A 310 11.91 -10.62 -1.20
CA ALA A 310 11.88 -11.97 -0.63
C ALA A 310 12.93 -12.87 -1.29
N VAL A 311 13.06 -12.84 -2.62
CA VAL A 311 14.11 -13.57 -3.34
C VAL A 311 15.51 -13.07 -2.96
N SER A 312 15.73 -11.76 -2.95
CA SER A 312 17.04 -11.16 -2.71
C SER A 312 17.55 -11.44 -1.30
N LEU A 313 16.69 -11.30 -0.29
CA LEU A 313 17.04 -11.41 1.13
C LEU A 313 17.20 -12.86 1.61
N ASP A 314 16.53 -13.83 0.98
CA ASP A 314 16.51 -15.24 1.43
C ASP A 314 17.89 -15.87 1.65
N ASP A 315 18.86 -15.57 0.77
CA ASP A 315 20.23 -16.10 0.93
C ASP A 315 21.12 -15.20 1.78
N LEU A 316 20.90 -13.89 1.74
CA LEU A 316 21.68 -12.94 2.53
C LEU A 316 21.42 -13.15 4.02
N PHE A 317 20.17 -13.39 4.40
CA PHE A 317 19.81 -13.68 5.78
C PHE A 317 20.27 -15.06 6.25
N ALA A 318 20.53 -15.99 5.32
CA ALA A 318 21.18 -17.25 5.66
C ALA A 318 22.68 -17.08 5.98
N LYS A 319 23.33 -16.08 5.39
CA LYS A 319 24.79 -15.87 5.49
C LYS A 319 25.21 -14.81 6.51
N ASN A 320 24.42 -13.76 6.72
CA ASN A 320 24.81 -12.63 7.56
C ASN A 320 23.68 -12.20 8.51
N ILE A 321 23.86 -12.51 9.80
CA ILE A 321 22.89 -12.21 10.85
C ILE A 321 22.75 -10.70 11.12
N LEU A 322 23.81 -9.91 10.94
CA LEU A 322 23.78 -8.48 11.19
C LEU A 322 22.91 -7.74 10.16
N ILE A 323 23.05 -8.09 8.88
CA ILE A 323 22.20 -7.53 7.80
C ILE A 323 20.73 -7.85 8.06
N LYS A 324 20.45 -9.08 8.51
CA LYS A 324 19.09 -9.51 8.90
C LYS A 324 18.53 -8.68 10.04
N LEU A 325 19.29 -8.53 11.13
CA LEU A 325 18.87 -7.75 12.28
C LEU A 325 18.66 -6.28 11.92
N PHE A 326 19.58 -5.68 11.16
CA PHE A 326 19.46 -4.30 10.71
C PHE A 326 18.21 -4.08 9.85
N PHE A 327 17.97 -4.94 8.85
CA PHE A 327 16.79 -4.83 7.98
C PHE A 327 15.49 -4.92 8.79
N VAL A 328 15.39 -5.91 9.68
CA VAL A 328 14.19 -6.12 10.51
C VAL A 328 13.98 -4.97 11.48
N LEU A 329 15.06 -4.53 12.15
CA LEU A 329 15.02 -3.41 13.08
C LEU A 329 14.59 -2.12 12.38
N TYR A 330 15.16 -1.81 11.23
CA TYR A 330 14.75 -0.66 10.42
C TYR A 330 13.25 -0.73 10.09
N MET A 331 12.78 -1.87 9.59
CA MET A 331 11.39 -2.06 9.20
C MET A 331 10.45 -1.88 10.41
N ILE A 332 10.79 -2.47 11.56
CA ILE A 332 10.00 -2.32 12.80
C ILE A 332 10.00 -0.86 13.28
N LEU A 333 11.17 -0.21 13.36
CA LEU A 333 11.29 1.16 13.85
C LEU A 333 10.55 2.15 12.94
N ALA A 334 10.61 1.95 11.61
CA ALA A 334 9.84 2.74 10.67
C ALA A 334 8.32 2.55 10.90
N ASN A 335 7.88 1.32 11.14
CA ASN A 335 6.48 1.03 11.41
C ASN A 335 6.01 1.60 12.77
N VAL A 336 6.83 1.47 13.82
CA VAL A 336 6.59 2.06 15.15
C VAL A 336 6.49 3.57 15.05
N LYS A 337 7.43 4.21 14.33
CA LYS A 337 7.38 5.65 14.08
C LYS A 337 6.06 6.06 13.42
N ASN A 338 5.66 5.37 12.35
CA ASN A 338 4.40 5.64 11.65
C ASN A 338 3.17 5.44 12.53
N ILE A 339 3.16 4.41 13.38
CA ILE A 339 2.05 4.14 14.31
C ILE A 339 1.98 5.22 15.39
N TYR A 340 3.11 5.64 15.93
CA TYR A 340 3.18 6.52 17.09
C TYR A 340 2.99 8.01 16.75
N SER A 341 3.40 8.43 15.54
CA SER A 341 3.37 9.83 15.11
C SER A 341 1.98 10.37 14.76
N THR A 342 0.93 9.58 14.94
CA THR A 342 -0.45 9.97 14.59
C THR A 342 -1.47 9.36 15.54
N TYR A 343 -2.69 9.89 15.50
CA TYR A 343 -3.86 9.36 16.21
C TYR A 343 -4.51 8.19 15.44
N VAL A 344 -4.25 8.06 14.14
CA VAL A 344 -4.94 7.12 13.23
C VAL A 344 -4.85 5.67 13.71
N TYR A 345 -3.69 5.22 14.18
CA TYR A 345 -3.44 3.80 14.43
C TYR A 345 -3.64 3.36 15.87
N ILE A 346 -3.56 4.29 16.83
CA ILE A 346 -3.62 3.98 18.26
C ILE A 346 -4.46 5.01 19.03
N PRO A 347 -5.28 4.57 20.00
CA PRO A 347 -5.47 3.18 20.45
C PRO A 347 -6.13 2.28 19.40
N TYR A 348 -5.80 0.98 19.46
CA TYR A 348 -6.43 -0.01 18.60
C TYR A 348 -7.79 -0.38 19.17
N SER A 349 -8.81 -0.37 18.33
CA SER A 349 -10.15 -0.87 18.64
C SER A 349 -10.61 -1.79 17.52
N SER A 350 -11.34 -2.86 17.86
CA SER A 350 -11.76 -3.87 16.89
C SER A 350 -13.28 -4.00 16.83
N TYR A 351 -13.83 -3.92 15.62
CA TYR A 351 -15.27 -4.09 15.38
C TYR A 351 -15.73 -5.50 15.74
N PHE A 352 -14.86 -6.51 15.63
CA PHE A 352 -15.19 -7.89 16.01
C PHE A 352 -15.53 -8.03 17.51
N ILE A 353 -15.01 -7.15 18.36
CA ILE A 353 -15.35 -7.11 19.80
C ILE A 353 -16.70 -6.42 20.03
N HIS A 354 -17.09 -5.52 19.13
CA HIS A 354 -18.31 -4.73 19.19
C HIS A 354 -19.47 -5.31 18.35
N LEU A 355 -19.25 -6.40 17.61
CA LEU A 355 -20.21 -7.01 16.66
C LEU A 355 -21.58 -7.31 17.29
N PHE A 356 -21.61 -7.59 18.60
CA PHE A 356 -22.81 -7.93 19.36
C PHE A 356 -23.27 -6.83 20.32
N LYS A 357 -22.69 -5.62 20.22
CA LYS A 357 -23.06 -4.46 21.03
C LYS A 357 -23.71 -3.41 20.14
N ILE A 358 -24.50 -2.52 20.76
CA ILE A 358 -25.00 -1.32 20.08
C ILE A 358 -23.80 -0.51 19.59
N ASP A 359 -23.83 -0.10 18.32
CA ASP A 359 -22.79 0.74 17.73
C ASP A 359 -22.65 2.03 18.54
N LEU A 360 -21.41 2.41 18.86
CA LEU A 360 -21.14 3.64 19.62
C LEU A 360 -21.53 4.86 18.78
N PRO A 361 -21.97 5.99 19.36
CA PRO A 361 -22.32 7.17 18.58
C PRO A 361 -21.19 7.66 17.67
N TYR A 362 -21.51 8.14 16.46
CA TYR A 362 -20.55 8.65 15.48
C TYR A 362 -19.60 9.71 16.08
N GLU A 363 -20.16 10.70 16.78
CA GLU A 363 -19.41 11.77 17.45
C GLU A 363 -18.42 11.27 18.51
N TYR A 364 -18.74 10.16 19.18
CA TYR A 364 -17.81 9.54 20.10
C TYR A 364 -16.63 8.90 19.34
N ARG A 365 -16.92 8.14 18.27
CA ARG A 365 -15.91 7.39 17.52
C ARG A 365 -14.90 8.28 16.82
N ILE A 366 -15.34 9.40 16.23
CA ILE A 366 -14.45 10.34 15.53
C ILE A 366 -13.47 11.06 16.48
N GLN A 367 -13.86 11.26 17.75
CA GLN A 367 -13.03 11.94 18.75
C GLN A 367 -12.17 10.98 19.58
N TYR A 368 -12.53 9.69 19.67
CA TYR A 368 -11.86 8.75 20.56
C TYR A 368 -10.34 8.71 20.38
N ASN A 369 -9.86 8.40 19.17
CA ASN A 369 -8.41 8.33 18.92
C ASN A 369 -7.71 9.70 19.04
N LYS A 370 -8.40 10.79 18.68
CA LYS A 370 -7.89 12.17 18.79
C LYS A 370 -7.65 12.57 20.24
N ASN A 371 -8.62 12.27 21.11
CA ASN A 371 -8.51 12.54 22.54
C ASN A 371 -7.40 11.72 23.18
N GLU A 372 -7.26 10.45 22.81
CA GLU A 372 -6.18 9.58 23.32
C GLU A 372 -4.80 9.98 22.79
N TYR A 373 -4.72 10.55 21.58
CA TYR A 373 -3.50 11.18 21.09
C TYR A 373 -3.10 12.37 21.97
N PHE A 374 -4.04 13.30 22.21
CA PHE A 374 -3.78 14.48 23.05
C PHE A 374 -3.34 14.08 24.47
N LYS A 375 -3.99 13.08 25.08
CA LYS A 375 -3.58 12.54 26.39
C LYS A 375 -2.16 11.95 26.38
N ARG A 376 -1.76 11.34 25.26
CA ARG A 376 -0.43 10.70 25.11
C ARG A 376 0.68 11.70 24.86
N THR A 377 0.43 12.75 24.06
CA THR A 377 1.49 13.65 23.56
C THR A 377 1.45 15.03 24.19
N GLY A 378 0.32 15.46 24.76
CA GLY A 378 0.09 16.84 25.18
C GLY A 378 -0.14 17.82 24.01
N GLU A 379 -0.15 17.31 22.77
CA GLU A 379 -0.28 18.11 21.55
C GLU A 379 -1.64 17.84 20.90
N ALA A 380 -2.22 18.87 20.28
CA ALA A 380 -3.38 18.68 19.43
C ALA A 380 -3.07 17.64 18.35
N PRO A 381 -4.02 16.74 18.01
CA PRO A 381 -3.82 15.79 16.92
C PRO A 381 -3.52 16.58 15.65
N PRO A 382 -2.48 16.22 14.89
CA PRO A 382 -2.20 16.89 13.62
C PRO A 382 -3.45 16.80 12.74
N GLU A 383 -3.80 17.90 12.06
CA GLU A 383 -4.88 17.86 11.07
C GLU A 383 -4.53 16.78 10.05
N TYR A 384 -5.30 15.70 10.06
CA TYR A 384 -5.21 14.70 9.03
C TYR A 384 -5.96 15.28 7.84
N ILE A 385 -5.21 15.78 6.85
CA ILE A 385 -5.79 16.16 5.56
C ILE A 385 -6.10 14.85 4.83
N PRO A 386 -7.39 14.47 4.68
CA PRO A 386 -7.75 13.29 3.91
C PRO A 386 -7.28 13.50 2.50
N SER A 387 -6.55 12.52 1.99
CA SER A 387 -5.94 12.60 0.67
C SER A 387 -6.94 12.27 -0.43
N GLU A 388 -8.14 12.86 -0.47
CA GLU A 388 -9.08 12.61 -1.58
C GLU A 388 -8.52 13.04 -2.95
#